data_AF-A0A538IHU1-F1
#
_entry.id   AF-A0A538IHU1-F1
#
_cell.length_a   1.000
_cell.length_b   1.000
_cell.length_c   1.000
_cell.angle_alpha   90.00
_cell.angle_beta   90.00
_cell.angle_gamma   90.00
#
_symmetry.space_group_name_H-M   'P 1'
#
loop_
_entity.id
_entity.type
_entity.pdbx_description
1 polymer ?
#
loop_
_entity_poly.entity_id
_entity_poly.type
_entity_poly.pdbx_seq_one_letter_code
_entity_poly.pdbx_strand_id
1 'polypeptide(L)' 'MNPDLTSQIERVIEEGDYYGMQTFDQHLMALFKAGLVTIEEATAAATSPHDFSVLVRQAGLG' A
#
# COMPACT_ATOMS: atom_id res chain seq x y z
N MET A 1 20.41 30.02 -20.29
CA MET A 1 19.76 29.16 -19.27
C MET A 1 18.32 28.99 -19.72
N ASN A 2 17.93 27.79 -20.11
CA ASN A 2 16.61 27.51 -20.70
C ASN A 2 15.63 27.14 -19.56
N PRO A 3 14.58 27.93 -19.29
CA PRO A 3 13.68 27.72 -18.14
C PRO A 3 12.65 26.58 -18.32
N ASP A 4 12.61 25.91 -19.48
CA ASP A 4 11.59 24.88 -19.81
C ASP A 4 11.89 23.46 -19.32
N LEU A 5 12.92 23.27 -18.50
CA LEU A 5 13.30 21.96 -17.95
C LEU A 5 12.77 21.72 -16.53
N THR A 6 12.24 22.73 -15.84
CA THR A 6 11.75 22.60 -14.46
C THR A 6 10.32 22.06 -14.38
N SER A 7 9.49 22.28 -15.40
CA SER A 7 8.09 21.80 -15.46
C SER A 7 7.94 20.34 -15.89
N GLN A 8 9.01 19.69 -16.33
CA GLN A 8 9.03 18.25 -16.64
C GLN A 8 9.38 17.40 -15.42
N ILE A 9 10.08 17.98 -14.43
CA ILE A 9 10.45 17.28 -13.19
C ILE A 9 9.22 17.07 -12.30
N GLU A 10 8.33 18.07 -12.21
CA GLU A 10 7.11 17.97 -11.40
C GLU A 10 6.16 16.87 -11.91
N ARG A 11 6.05 16.70 -13.23
CA ARG A 11 5.24 15.63 -13.83
C ARG A 11 5.80 14.23 -13.60
N VAL A 12 7.12 14.06 -13.57
CA VAL A 12 7.75 12.76 -13.25
C VAL A 12 7.53 12.36 -11.79
N ILE A 13 7.30 13.33 -10.88
CA ILE A 13 6.97 13.07 -9.47
C ILE A 13 5.49 12.65 -9.33
N GLU A 14 4.60 13.24 -10.13
CA GLU A 14 3.18 12.83 -10.23
C GLU A 14 2.99 11.47 -10.92
N GLU A 15 3.80 11.21 -11.96
CA GLU A 15 3.92 9.91 -12.63
C GLU A 15 4.81 8.92 -11.86
N GLY A 16 5.21 9.25 -10.62
CA GLY A 16 5.68 8.27 -9.66
C GLY A 16 4.47 7.73 -8.89
N ASP A 17 3.79 6.67 -9.28
CA ASP A 17 4.37 5.40 -9.70
C ASP A 17 5.79 5.14 -9.13
N TYR A 18 6.01 5.59 -7.88
CA TYR A 18 7.21 5.29 -7.11
C TYR A 18 7.14 3.79 -6.81
N TYR A 19 7.65 2.98 -7.74
CA TYR A 19 7.85 1.54 -7.64
C TYR A 19 8.10 1.14 -6.17
N GLY A 20 7.07 0.67 -5.46
CA GLY A 20 7.22 0.09 -4.12
C GLY A 20 6.81 0.91 -2.90
N MET A 21 6.15 2.07 -3.04
CA MET A 21 5.50 2.71 -1.88
C MET A 21 4.23 1.94 -1.50
N GLN A 22 4.42 0.88 -0.73
CA GLN A 22 3.35 0.06 -0.15
C GLN A 22 3.28 0.34 1.34
N THR A 23 2.08 0.62 1.88
CA THR A 23 1.93 0.69 3.34
C THR A 23 2.17 -0.69 3.94
N PHE A 24 2.59 -0.75 5.20
CA PHE A 24 2.79 -2.03 5.87
C PHE A 24 1.52 -2.91 5.83
N ASP A 25 0.35 -2.28 5.97
CA ASP A 25 -0.95 -2.94 5.93
C ASP A 25 -1.29 -3.52 4.54
N GLN A 26 -0.87 -2.85 3.46
CA GLN A 26 -0.98 -3.40 2.10
C GLN A 26 -0.06 -4.61 1.91
N HIS A 27 1.13 -4.63 2.54
CA HIS A 27 1.99 -5.82 2.53
C HIS A 27 1.38 -6.99 3.29
N LEU A 28 0.85 -6.71 4.48
CA LEU A 28 0.15 -7.70 5.30
C LEU A 28 -1.05 -8.30 4.55
N MET A 29 -1.78 -7.48 3.80
CA MET A 29 -2.87 -7.94 2.95
C MET A 29 -2.38 -8.92 1.86
N ALA A 30 -1.22 -8.64 1.24
CA ALA A 30 -0.63 -9.55 0.26
C ALA A 30 -0.21 -10.89 0.89
N LEU A 31 0.40 -10.86 2.08
CA LEU A 31 0.79 -12.06 2.83
C LEU A 31 -0.43 -12.90 3.25
N PHE A 32 -1.50 -12.24 3.72
CA PHE A 32 -2.76 -12.90 4.07
C PHE A 32 -3.41 -13.55 2.83
N LYS A 33 -3.47 -12.82 1.70
CA LYS A 33 -3.97 -13.36 0.42
C LYS A 33 -3.17 -14.56 -0.08
N ALA A 34 -1.86 -14.59 0.18
CA ALA A 34 -0.98 -15.71 -0.16
C ALA A 34 -1.12 -16.90 0.82
N GLY A 35 -1.91 -16.77 1.89
CA GLY A 35 -2.08 -17.80 2.93
C GLY A 35 -0.84 -18.00 3.79
N LEU A 36 0.07 -17.02 3.82
CA LEU A 36 1.33 -17.10 4.58
C LEU A 36 1.16 -16.68 6.04
N VAL A 37 0.09 -15.95 6.35
CA VAL A 37 -0.28 -15.51 7.70
C VAL A 37 -1.79 -15.64 7.88
N THR A 38 -2.25 -15.84 9.12
CA THR A 38 -3.68 -15.83 9.42
C THR A 38 -4.21 -14.40 9.52
N ILE A 39 -5.54 -14.25 9.47
CA ILE A 39 -6.20 -12.96 9.68
C ILE A 39 -5.88 -12.38 11.07
N GLU A 40 -5.75 -13.24 12.08
CA GLU A 40 -5.44 -12.86 13.46
C GLU A 40 -4.01 -12.33 13.57
N GLU A 41 -3.05 -13.02 12.96
CA GLU A 41 -1.64 -12.61 12.91
C GLU A 41 -1.47 -11.30 12.14
N ALA A 42 -2.13 -11.17 10.99
CA ALA A 42 -2.06 -9.97 10.18
C ALA A 42 -2.71 -8.75 10.86
N THR A 43 -3.85 -8.96 11.54
CA THR A 43 -4.54 -7.90 12.28
C THR A 43 -3.76 -7.47 13.52
N ALA A 44 -3.08 -8.39 14.20
CA ALA A 44 -2.23 -8.09 15.35
C ALA A 44 -0.95 -7.32 14.96
N ALA A 45 -0.43 -7.57 13.75
CA ALA A 45 0.72 -6.86 13.22
C ALA A 45 0.36 -5.49 12.60
N ALA A 46 -0.87 -5.33 12.09
CA ALA A 46 -1.28 -4.13 11.38
C ALA A 46 -1.10 -2.83 12.18
N THR A 47 -0.80 -1.75 11.48
CA THR A 47 -0.61 -0.42 12.06
C THR A 47 -1.89 0.07 12.73
N SER A 48 -3.03 -0.25 12.11
CA SER A 48 -4.37 -0.03 12.64
C SER A 48 -5.18 -1.33 12.48
N PRO A 49 -5.37 -2.12 13.55
CA PRO A 49 -6.15 -3.36 13.49
C PRO A 49 -7.58 -3.15 12.98
N HIS A 50 -8.19 -2.02 13.36
CA HIS A 50 -9.53 -1.65 12.92
C HIS A 50 -9.57 -1.45 11.40
N ASP A 51 -8.67 -0.61 10.86
CA ASP A 51 -8.66 -0.30 9.43
C ASP A 51 -8.28 -1.53 8.59
N PHE A 52 -7.35 -2.35 9.09
CA PHE A 52 -7.00 -3.61 8.43
C PHE A 52 -8.20 -4.56 8.33
N SER A 53 -8.98 -4.71 9.40
CA SER A 53 -10.20 -5.54 9.39
C SER A 53 -11.24 -5.04 8.38
N VAL A 54 -11.37 -3.71 8.22
CA VAL A 54 -12.24 -3.11 7.20
C VAL A 54 -11.71 -3.41 5.80
N LEU A 55 -10.40 -3.30 5.59
CA LEU A 55 -9.73 -3.55 4.31
C LEU A 55 -9.88 -5.02 3.87
N VAL A 56 -9.74 -5.97 4.80
CA VAL A 56 -9.97 -7.41 4.57
C VAL A 56 -11.41 -7.68 4.12
N ARG A 57 -12.38 -7.07 4.82
CA ARG A 57 -13.80 -7.22 4.48
C ARG A 57 -14.13 -6.62 3.12
N GLN A 58 -13.59 -5.43 2.82
CA GLN A 58 -13.75 -4.80 1.50
C GLN A 58 -13.13 -5.63 0.38
N ALA A 59 -12.05 -6.37 0.66
CA ALA A 59 -11.42 -7.28 -0.29
C ALA A 59 -12.20 -8.59 -0.50
N GLY A 60 -13.30 -8.83 0.23
CA GLY A 60 -14.09 -10.06 0.14
C GLY A 60 -13.40 -11.28 0.76
N LEU A 61 -12.45 -11.06 1.68
CA LEU A 61 -11.62 -12.10 2.30
C LEU A 61 -11.96 -12.33 3.78
N GLY A 62 -13.11 -11.83 4.23
CA GLY A 62 -13.59 -11.94 5.62
C GLY A 62 -14.79 -12.86 5.76
#